data_AF-A0A6P2D1T1-F1
#
_entry.id   AF-A0A6P2D1T1-F1
#
_cell.length_a   1.000
_cell.length_b   1.000
_cell.length_c   1.000
_cell.angle_alpha   90.00
_cell.angle_beta   90.00
_cell.angle_gamma   90.00
#
_symmetry.space_group_name_H-M   'P 1'
#
loop_
_entity.id
_entity.type
_entity.pdbx_description
1 polymer ?
#
loop_
_entity_poly.entity_id
_entity_poly.type
_entity_poly.pdbx_seq_one_letter_code
_entity_poly.pdbx_strand_id
1 'polypeptide(L)'
;MPKVNTSPSGTGGSTSQPAAKSSVHEQAIIAKLSARYRELTSLWETAEEKLRKFRIPNDVYICYAIEDEHYPDRPDQRTGAQLRSYLGFVRFSNGWRICTCTNHDNHPLGDFEWKPVVDSRLDIRLAMIPHLNELREAVVKSAEECLPKLDEALNMLRDNLENW
;
A
#
# COMPACT_ATOMS: atom_id res chain seq x y z
N MET A 1 -50.50 45.66 53.48
CA MET A 1 -50.57 44.18 53.41
C MET A 1 -49.69 43.72 52.26
N PRO A 2 -49.09 42.51 52.27
CA PRO A 2 -48.07 41.88 53.15
C PRO A 2 -46.65 41.87 52.49
N LYS A 3 -45.52 41.89 53.25
CA LYS A 3 -44.53 40.80 53.51
C LYS A 3 -44.25 39.86 52.31
N VAL A 4 -43.00 39.53 51.93
CA VAL A 4 -42.12 38.56 52.62
C VAL A 4 -40.69 38.57 52.00
N ASN A 5 -39.68 38.42 52.87
CA ASN A 5 -38.26 38.08 52.63
C ASN A 5 -38.03 36.84 51.75
N THR A 6 -36.89 36.78 51.04
CA THR A 6 -35.83 35.74 51.23
C THR A 6 -34.62 35.97 50.31
N SER A 7 -33.43 36.10 50.90
CA SER A 7 -32.17 35.50 50.40
C SER A 7 -31.89 34.27 51.30
N PRO A 8 -30.95 33.33 51.04
CA PRO A 8 -29.86 33.30 50.05
C PRO A 8 -29.64 31.90 49.40
N SER A 9 -28.47 31.74 48.75
CA SER A 9 -27.67 30.50 48.58
C SER A 9 -28.13 29.39 47.61
N GLY A 10 -27.17 28.97 46.77
CA GLY A 10 -27.26 27.74 45.97
C GLY A 10 -26.29 27.74 44.79
N THR A 11 -24.98 27.75 45.04
CA THR A 11 -24.06 26.63 44.71
C THR A 11 -24.11 26.10 43.28
N GLY A 12 -22.99 26.28 42.58
CA GLY A 12 -22.24 25.14 42.04
C GLY A 12 -22.81 24.47 40.79
N GLY A 13 -22.18 24.74 39.66
CA GLY A 13 -22.40 23.97 38.45
C GLY A 13 -21.54 24.44 37.28
N SER A 14 -20.26 24.72 37.53
CA SER A 14 -19.29 24.82 36.44
C SER A 14 -19.12 23.42 35.84
N THR A 15 -19.97 23.06 34.91
CA THR A 15 -19.79 21.86 34.07
C THR A 15 -18.81 22.20 32.94
N SER A 16 -17.66 22.74 33.30
CA SER A 16 -16.51 22.90 32.42
C SER A 16 -15.72 21.58 32.40
N GLN A 17 -16.33 20.50 31.91
CA GLN A 17 -15.64 19.21 31.77
C GLN A 17 -16.18 18.27 30.66
N PRO A 18 -16.31 18.71 29.39
CA PRO A 18 -16.27 17.76 28.26
C PRO A 18 -14.94 17.83 27.47
N ALA A 19 -14.35 19.02 27.32
CA ALA A 19 -13.26 19.26 26.37
C ALA A 19 -11.94 18.55 26.74
N ALA A 20 -11.57 18.51 28.02
CA ALA A 20 -10.30 17.92 28.46
C ALA A 20 -10.27 16.38 28.35
N LYS A 21 -11.40 15.69 28.56
CA LYS A 21 -11.48 14.21 28.46
C LYS A 21 -11.50 13.74 27.01
N SER A 22 -12.16 14.50 26.11
CA SER A 22 -12.14 14.24 24.66
C SER A 22 -10.72 14.30 24.10
N SER A 23 -9.92 15.29 24.51
CA SER A 23 -8.54 15.47 24.08
C SER A 23 -7.60 14.34 24.52
N VAL A 24 -7.74 13.82 25.75
CA VAL A 24 -6.91 12.69 26.23
C VAL A 24 -7.24 11.39 25.50
N HIS A 25 -8.53 11.11 25.26
CA HIS A 25 -8.96 9.92 24.52
C HIS A 25 -8.50 9.95 23.07
N GLU A 26 -8.66 11.09 22.40
CA GLU A 26 -8.22 11.32 21.03
C GLU A 26 -6.70 11.14 20.89
N GLN A 27 -5.91 11.75 21.78
CA GLN A 27 -4.45 11.57 21.79
C GLN A 27 -4.05 10.11 22.00
N ALA A 28 -4.75 9.37 22.86
CA ALA A 28 -4.49 7.96 23.07
C ALA A 28 -4.79 7.12 21.81
N ILE A 29 -5.85 7.44 21.06
CA ILE A 29 -6.15 6.78 19.77
C ILE A 29 -5.08 7.12 18.74
N ILE A 30 -4.72 8.41 18.59
CA ILE A 30 -3.68 8.86 17.66
C ILE A 30 -2.36 8.13 17.92
N ALA A 31 -1.94 8.03 19.19
CA ALA A 31 -0.71 7.35 19.57
C ALA A 31 -0.75 5.85 19.20
N LYS A 32 -1.87 5.18 19.47
CA LYS A 32 -2.05 3.76 19.14
C LYS A 32 -2.03 3.52 17.63
N LEU A 33 -2.79 4.30 16.87
CA LEU A 33 -2.80 4.18 15.40
C LEU A 33 -1.41 4.46 14.82
N SER A 34 -0.75 5.52 15.27
CA SER A 34 0.60 5.87 14.82
C SER A 34 1.62 4.78 15.12
N ALA A 35 1.52 4.09 16.25
CA ALA A 35 2.36 2.93 16.56
C ALA A 35 2.11 1.76 15.59
N ARG A 36 0.84 1.44 15.31
CA ARG A 36 0.47 0.35 14.38
C ARG A 36 0.84 0.65 12.94
N TYR A 37 0.70 1.90 12.49
CA TYR A 37 1.14 2.31 11.16
C TYR A 37 2.65 2.17 11.00
N ARG A 38 3.44 2.56 12.01
CA ARG A 38 4.90 2.39 12.00
C ARG A 38 5.30 0.93 11.95
N GLU A 39 4.66 0.08 12.76
CA GLU A 39 4.88 -1.36 12.75
C GLU A 39 4.57 -1.97 11.37
N LEU A 40 3.41 -1.65 10.79
CA LEU A 40 3.04 -2.12 9.45
C LEU A 40 4.02 -1.66 8.38
N THR A 41 4.47 -0.40 8.43
CA THR A 41 5.47 0.14 7.48
C THR A 41 6.80 -0.59 7.62
N SER A 42 7.28 -0.79 8.85
CA SER A 42 8.53 -1.50 9.11
C SER A 42 8.51 -2.95 8.58
N LEU A 43 7.36 -3.64 8.68
CA LEU A 43 7.20 -4.98 8.13
C LEU A 43 7.22 -5.00 6.60
N TRP A 44 6.59 -4.03 5.93
CA TRP A 44 6.66 -3.89 4.48
C TRP A 44 8.09 -3.57 4.01
N GLU A 45 8.78 -2.65 4.67
CA GLU A 45 10.18 -2.32 4.38
C GLU A 45 11.10 -3.54 4.58
N THR A 46 10.88 -4.33 5.63
CA THR A 46 11.58 -5.60 5.85
C THR A 46 11.33 -6.59 4.71
N ALA A 47 10.11 -6.66 4.18
CA ALA A 47 9.80 -7.50 3.03
C ALA A 47 10.54 -7.01 1.77
N GLU A 48 10.56 -5.69 1.52
CA GLU A 48 11.33 -5.09 0.43
C GLU A 48 12.83 -5.41 0.54
N GLU A 49 13.41 -5.31 1.73
CA GLU A 49 14.82 -5.66 1.97
C GLU A 49 15.11 -7.13 1.66
N LYS A 50 14.20 -8.03 2.02
CA LYS A 50 14.34 -9.46 1.71
C LYS A 50 14.27 -9.70 0.19
N LEU A 51 13.35 -9.06 -0.52
CA LEU A 51 13.23 -9.19 -1.98
C LEU A 51 14.41 -8.55 -2.72
N ARG A 52 14.95 -7.43 -2.22
CA ARG A 52 16.15 -6.78 -2.78
C ARG A 52 17.37 -7.69 -2.84
N LYS A 53 17.44 -8.75 -2.03
CA LYS A 53 18.54 -9.73 -2.06
C LYS A 53 18.61 -10.52 -3.36
N PHE A 54 17.49 -10.69 -4.08
CA PHE A 54 17.46 -11.40 -5.35
C PHE A 54 18.09 -10.61 -6.51
N ARG A 55 18.22 -9.28 -6.39
CA ARG A 55 18.82 -8.40 -7.42
C ARG A 55 18.25 -8.63 -8.83
N ILE A 56 16.94 -8.80 -8.91
CA ILE A 56 16.25 -9.08 -10.18
C ILE A 56 16.41 -7.89 -11.13
N PRO A 57 16.66 -8.12 -12.44
CA PRO A 57 16.83 -7.03 -13.39
C PRO A 57 15.53 -6.45 -13.95
N ASN A 58 14.40 -7.14 -13.79
CA ASN A 58 13.11 -6.79 -14.37
C ASN A 58 12.03 -6.58 -13.31
N ASP A 59 11.05 -5.75 -13.64
CA ASP A 59 9.85 -5.59 -12.86
C ASP A 59 9.10 -6.92 -12.76
N VAL A 60 8.70 -7.29 -11.54
CA VAL A 60 7.93 -8.51 -11.27
C VAL A 60 6.63 -8.12 -10.61
N TYR A 61 5.50 -8.59 -11.13
CA TYR A 61 4.20 -8.29 -10.56
C TYR A 61 3.19 -9.42 -10.76
N ILE A 62 2.19 -9.43 -9.89
CA ILE A 62 1.06 -10.36 -9.90
C ILE A 62 -0.25 -9.57 -9.93
N CYS A 63 -1.27 -10.12 -10.58
CA CYS A 63 -2.63 -9.60 -10.53
C CYS A 63 -3.35 -10.28 -9.36
N TYR A 64 -3.66 -9.54 -8.30
CA TYR A 64 -4.25 -10.12 -7.09
C TYR A 64 -5.77 -9.93 -7.00
N ALA A 65 -6.35 -8.99 -7.76
CA ALA A 65 -7.79 -8.79 -7.83
C ALA A 65 -8.23 -8.34 -9.22
N ILE A 66 -9.44 -8.75 -9.60
CA ILE A 66 -10.13 -8.37 -10.83
C ILE A 66 -11.56 -8.02 -10.44
N GLU A 67 -12.00 -6.81 -10.75
CA GLU A 67 -13.33 -6.31 -10.45
C GLU A 67 -14.03 -5.89 -11.74
N ASP A 68 -15.31 -6.23 -11.88
CA ASP A 68 -16.14 -5.74 -13.00
C ASP A 68 -16.37 -4.22 -12.78
N GLU A 69 -16.01 -3.40 -13.76
CA GLU A 69 -16.22 -1.95 -13.66
C GLU A 69 -17.73 -1.64 -13.67
N HIS A 70 -18.25 -1.11 -12.56
CA HIS A 70 -19.64 -0.70 -12.43
C HIS A 70 -19.74 0.82 -12.41
N TYR A 71 -20.38 1.38 -13.43
CA TYR A 71 -20.74 2.79 -13.48
C TYR A 71 -22.01 3.00 -12.66
N PRO A 72 -21.96 3.71 -11.52
CA PRO A 72 -23.12 3.92 -10.66
C PRO A 72 -24.23 4.71 -11.35
N ASP A 73 -23.89 5.49 -12.39
CA ASP A 73 -24.80 6.26 -13.23
C ASP A 73 -25.37 5.47 -14.41
N ARG A 74 -24.86 4.26 -14.71
CA ARG A 74 -25.32 3.39 -15.80
C ARG A 74 -25.31 1.90 -15.40
N PRO A 75 -26.18 1.49 -14.47
CA PRO A 75 -26.17 0.13 -13.91
C PRO A 75 -26.55 -0.97 -14.91
N ASP A 76 -27.15 -0.61 -16.05
CA ASP A 76 -27.50 -1.50 -17.16
C ASP A 76 -26.40 -1.63 -18.22
N GLN A 77 -25.39 -0.76 -18.20
CA GLN A 77 -24.24 -0.83 -19.10
C GLN A 77 -23.09 -1.58 -18.43
N ARG A 78 -23.04 -2.91 -18.62
CA ARG A 78 -21.76 -3.63 -18.52
C ARG A 78 -20.90 -3.19 -19.70
N THR A 79 -19.87 -2.39 -19.44
CA THR A 79 -18.88 -2.01 -20.45
C THR A 79 -17.99 -3.19 -20.87
N GLY A 80 -17.99 -4.27 -20.07
CA GLY A 80 -17.06 -5.39 -20.22
C GLY A 80 -15.63 -5.05 -19.77
N ALA A 81 -15.39 -3.82 -19.30
CA ALA A 81 -14.09 -3.41 -18.77
C ALA A 81 -13.91 -4.00 -17.36
N GLN A 82 -12.72 -4.55 -17.11
CA GLN A 82 -12.32 -5.01 -15.78
C GLN A 82 -11.27 -4.08 -15.20
N LEU A 83 -11.38 -3.81 -13.91
CA LEU A 83 -10.36 -3.17 -13.12
C LEU A 83 -9.48 -4.26 -12.52
N ARG A 84 -8.20 -4.28 -12.89
CA ARG A 84 -7.20 -5.21 -12.36
C ARG A 84 -6.32 -4.52 -11.35
N SER A 85 -6.14 -5.14 -10.19
CA SER A 85 -5.23 -4.66 -9.16
C SER A 85 -3.97 -5.51 -9.13
N TYR A 86 -2.82 -4.84 -9.13
CA TYR A 86 -1.52 -5.48 -9.16
C TYR A 86 -0.71 -5.16 -7.91
N LEU A 87 0.10 -6.15 -7.53
CA LEU A 87 1.14 -6.05 -6.53
C LEU A 87 2.45 -6.39 -7.22
N GLY A 88 3.43 -5.49 -7.14
CA GLY A 88 4.68 -5.61 -7.86
C GLY A 88 5.90 -5.33 -7.01
N PHE A 89 7.01 -5.99 -7.31
CA PHE A 89 8.35 -5.60 -6.91
C PHE A 89 9.02 -4.97 -8.13
N VAL A 90 9.01 -3.64 -8.17
CA VAL A 90 9.31 -2.86 -9.38
C VAL A 90 10.32 -1.76 -9.09
N ARG A 91 10.96 -1.27 -10.15
CA ARG A 91 11.87 -0.12 -10.05
C ARG A 91 11.05 1.16 -9.86
N PHE A 92 11.12 1.73 -8.67
CA PHE A 92 10.46 2.98 -8.34
C PHE A 92 11.49 4.04 -7.93
N SER A 93 11.61 5.11 -8.74
CA SER A 93 12.64 6.13 -8.59
C SER A 93 14.05 5.49 -8.51
N ASN A 94 14.75 5.64 -7.38
CA ASN A 94 16.11 5.14 -7.18
C ASN A 94 16.18 3.75 -6.52
N GLY A 95 15.04 3.10 -6.26
CA GLY A 95 14.98 1.85 -5.49
C GLY A 95 14.11 0.77 -6.13
N TRP A 96 14.37 -0.47 -5.76
CA TRP A 96 13.39 -1.55 -5.93
C TRP A 96 12.43 -1.53 -4.74
N ARG A 97 11.14 -1.40 -5.00
CA ARG A 97 10.10 -1.22 -3.97
C ARG A 97 8.96 -2.20 -4.22
N ILE A 98 8.23 -2.54 -3.15
CA ILE A 98 6.95 -3.20 -3.30
C ILE A 98 5.91 -2.11 -3.59
N CYS A 99 5.31 -2.15 -4.77
CA CYS A 99 4.37 -1.17 -5.27
C CYS A 99 3.03 -1.83 -5.63
N THR A 100 2.02 -1.00 -5.77
CA THR A 100 0.70 -1.36 -6.26
C THR A 100 0.26 -0.40 -7.35
N CYS A 101 -0.56 -0.89 -8.26
CA CYS A 101 -1.25 -0.10 -9.25
C CYS A 101 -2.59 -0.78 -9.58
N THR A 102 -3.47 0.00 -10.18
CA THR A 102 -4.71 -0.50 -10.78
C THR A 102 -4.69 -0.16 -12.26
N ASN A 103 -5.14 -1.09 -13.10
CA ASN A 103 -5.23 -0.87 -14.54
C ASN A 103 -6.58 -1.32 -15.06
N HIS A 104 -7.13 -0.58 -16.02
CA HIS A 104 -8.34 -0.97 -16.73
C HIS A 104 -7.96 -1.82 -17.96
N ASP A 105 -8.75 -2.84 -18.28
CA ASP A 105 -8.50 -3.73 -19.43
C ASP A 105 -8.39 -3.00 -20.79
N ASN A 106 -8.88 -1.76 -20.85
CA ASN A 106 -8.84 -0.92 -22.06
C ASN A 106 -7.60 -0.01 -22.14
N HIS A 107 -6.73 -0.02 -21.12
CA HIS A 107 -5.51 0.79 -21.09
C HIS A 107 -4.32 0.01 -21.67
N PRO A 108 -3.40 0.67 -22.41
CA PRO A 108 -2.23 0.02 -22.95
C PRO A 108 -1.39 -0.66 -21.85
N LEU A 109 -0.90 -1.87 -22.13
CA LEU A 109 0.07 -2.54 -21.29
C LEU A 109 1.35 -1.69 -21.23
N GLY A 110 1.72 -1.18 -20.05
CA GLY A 110 2.98 -0.45 -19.84
C GLY A 110 2.85 0.83 -19.02
N ASP A 111 1.69 1.47 -19.02
CA ASP A 111 1.45 2.72 -18.27
C ASP A 111 0.88 2.44 -16.88
N PHE A 112 1.59 1.64 -16.09
CA PHE A 112 1.20 1.40 -14.71
C PHE A 112 1.63 2.58 -13.84
N GLU A 113 0.64 3.28 -13.26
CA GLU A 113 0.88 4.27 -12.22
C GLU A 113 1.22 3.57 -10.89
N TRP A 114 2.46 3.08 -10.80
CA TRP A 114 2.96 2.41 -9.61
C TRP A 114 3.06 3.36 -8.42
N LYS A 115 2.62 2.87 -7.26
CA LYS A 115 2.76 3.57 -5.98
C LYS A 115 3.33 2.62 -4.93
N PRO A 116 4.36 3.03 -4.15
CA PRO A 116 4.85 2.20 -3.04
C PRO A 116 3.73 1.85 -2.05
N VAL A 117 3.68 0.59 -1.63
CA VAL A 117 2.64 0.10 -0.71
C VAL A 117 2.62 0.90 0.60
N VAL A 118 3.79 1.28 1.11
CA VAL A 118 3.89 2.06 2.35
C VAL A 118 3.22 3.44 2.27
N ASP A 119 3.09 3.99 1.06
CA ASP A 119 2.48 5.30 0.80
C ASP A 119 0.98 5.18 0.44
N SER A 120 0.47 3.95 0.28
CA SER A 120 -0.93 3.66 -0.07
C SER A 120 -1.86 3.73 1.14
N ARG A 121 -3.16 3.84 0.87
CA ARG A 121 -4.21 3.82 1.91
C ARG A 121 -4.16 2.52 2.71
N LEU A 122 -4.59 2.57 3.97
CA LEU A 122 -4.55 1.42 4.88
C LEU A 122 -5.30 0.20 4.33
N ASP A 123 -6.50 0.39 3.81
CA ASP A 123 -7.32 -0.67 3.24
C ASP A 123 -6.60 -1.41 2.10
N ILE A 124 -5.96 -0.67 1.20
CA ILE A 124 -5.14 -1.23 0.13
C ILE A 124 -3.96 -2.03 0.73
N ARG A 125 -3.22 -1.42 1.67
CA ARG A 125 -2.09 -2.07 2.36
C ARG A 125 -2.48 -3.40 3.00
N LEU A 126 -3.65 -3.47 3.62
CA LEU A 126 -4.15 -4.68 4.26
C LEU A 126 -4.59 -5.72 3.22
N ALA A 127 -5.26 -5.30 2.15
CA ALA A 127 -5.73 -6.19 1.07
C ALA A 127 -4.59 -6.96 0.38
N MET A 128 -3.38 -6.38 0.33
CA MET A 128 -2.23 -7.01 -0.33
C MET A 128 -1.46 -8.01 0.54
N ILE A 129 -1.67 -8.01 1.87
CA ILE A 129 -0.92 -8.88 2.80
C ILE A 129 -1.02 -10.37 2.42
N PRO A 130 -2.21 -10.92 2.08
CA PRO A 130 -2.34 -12.33 1.70
C PRO A 130 -1.52 -12.72 0.45
N HIS A 131 -1.17 -11.76 -0.39
CA HIS A 131 -0.52 -11.97 -1.69
C HIS A 131 1.01 -11.78 -1.64
N LEU A 132 1.57 -11.42 -0.48
CA LEU A 132 3.01 -11.19 -0.35
C LEU A 132 3.86 -12.44 -0.65
N ASN A 133 3.37 -13.62 -0.28
CA ASN A 133 4.06 -14.87 -0.58
C ASN A 133 4.05 -15.18 -2.08
N GLU A 134 2.92 -14.95 -2.74
CA GLU A 134 2.78 -15.11 -4.19
C GLU A 134 3.73 -14.16 -4.94
N LEU A 135 3.84 -12.90 -4.50
CA LEU A 135 4.82 -11.96 -5.05
C LEU A 135 6.25 -12.47 -4.86
N ARG A 136 6.58 -12.98 -3.66
CA ARG A 136 7.91 -13.54 -3.39
C ARG A 136 8.21 -14.73 -4.32
N GLU A 137 7.25 -15.60 -4.54
CA GLU A 137 7.42 -16.75 -5.45
C GLU A 137 7.61 -16.29 -6.90
N ALA A 138 6.86 -15.30 -7.36
CA ALA A 138 7.06 -14.69 -8.67
C ALA A 138 8.47 -14.06 -8.82
N VAL A 139 8.97 -13.40 -7.76
CA VAL A 139 10.34 -12.87 -7.69
C VAL A 139 11.37 -13.99 -7.81
N VAL A 140 11.24 -15.06 -7.03
CA VAL A 140 12.16 -16.21 -7.10
C VAL A 140 12.17 -16.82 -8.50
N LYS A 141 10.99 -17.07 -9.08
CA LYS A 141 10.84 -17.61 -10.42
C LYS A 141 11.49 -16.71 -11.47
N SER A 142 11.27 -15.40 -11.39
CA SER A 142 11.91 -14.44 -12.31
C SER A 142 13.44 -14.46 -12.19
N ALA A 143 13.99 -14.61 -10.99
CA ALA A 143 15.43 -14.75 -10.78
C ALA A 143 15.96 -16.06 -11.41
N GLU A 144 15.28 -17.18 -11.19
CA GLU A 144 15.63 -18.48 -11.78
C GLU A 144 15.63 -18.44 -13.31
N GLU A 145 14.63 -17.80 -13.92
CA GLU A 145 14.53 -17.61 -15.37
C GLU A 145 15.59 -16.63 -15.93
N CYS A 146 16.09 -15.73 -15.09
CA CYS A 146 17.09 -14.74 -15.48
C CYS A 146 18.51 -15.30 -15.51
N LEU A 147 18.85 -16.21 -14.59
CA LEU A 147 20.20 -16.77 -14.50
C LEU A 147 20.74 -17.33 -15.82
N PRO A 148 20.04 -18.23 -16.55
CA PRO A 148 20.57 -18.76 -17.80
C PRO A 148 20.75 -17.68 -18.87
N LYS A 149 19.86 -16.68 -18.93
CA LYS A 149 19.96 -15.56 -19.87
C LYS A 149 21.17 -14.68 -19.56
N LEU A 150 21.45 -14.47 -18.27
CA LEU A 150 22.61 -13.72 -17.82
C LEU A 150 23.91 -14.46 -18.15
N ASP A 151 23.96 -15.78 -17.93
CA ASP A 151 25.11 -16.60 -18.26
C ASP A 151 25.42 -16.57 -19.77
N GLU A 152 24.38 -16.69 -20.62
CA GLU A 152 24.49 -16.55 -22.07
C GLU A 152 25.02 -15.17 -22.47
N ALA A 153 24.43 -14.10 -21.93
CA ALA A 153 24.85 -12.72 -22.22
C ALA A 153 26.30 -12.44 -21.78
N LEU A 154 26.72 -13.00 -20.64
CA LEU A 154 28.10 -12.85 -20.15
C LEU A 154 29.10 -13.56 -21.06
N ASN A 155 28.77 -14.74 -21.58
CA ASN A 155 29.63 -15.45 -22.53
C ASN A 155 29.75 -14.66 -23.83
N MET A 156 28.63 -14.20 -24.40
CA MET A 156 28.65 -13.36 -25.60
C MET A 156 29.49 -12.09 -25.42
N LEU A 157 29.38 -11.44 -24.25
CA LEU A 157 30.16 -10.23 -23.97
C LEU A 157 31.66 -10.51 -23.88
N ARG A 158 32.06 -11.63 -23.24
CA ARG A 158 33.48 -12.03 -23.15
C ARG A 158 34.05 -12.29 -24.55
N ASP A 159 33.35 -13.08 -25.36
CA ASP A 159 33.79 -13.41 -26.72
C ASP A 159 33.94 -12.14 -27.57
N ASN A 160 33.01 -11.18 -27.45
CA ASN A 160 33.10 -9.92 -28.17
C ASN A 160 34.31 -9.07 -27.73
N LEU A 161 34.61 -9.05 -26.43
CA LEU A 161 35.73 -8.27 -25.88
C LEU A 161 37.10 -8.87 -26.23
N GLU A 162 37.21 -10.20 -26.38
CA GLU A 162 38.45 -10.85 -26.83
C GLU A 162 38.76 -10.59 -28.31
N ASN A 163 37.74 -10.27 -29.10
CA ASN A 163 37.84 -9.97 -30.53
C ASN A 163 37.86 -8.47 -30.86
N TRP A 164 37.98 -7.60 -29.84
CA TRP A 164 38.17 -6.14 -29.97
C TRP A 164 39.65 -5.76 -30.00
#